data_AF-A0A9E2K7B8-F1
#
_entry.id   AF-A0A9E2K7B8-F1
#
_cell.length_a   1.000
_cell.length_b   1.000
_cell.length_c   1.000
_cell.angle_alpha   90.00
_cell.angle_beta   90.00
_cell.angle_gamma   90.00
#
_symmetry.space_group_name_H-M   'P 1'
#
loop_
_entity.id
_entity.type
_entity.pdbx_description
1 polymer ?
#
loop_
_entity_poly.entity_id
_entity_poly.type
_entity_poly.pdbx_seq_one_letter_code
_entity_poly.pdbx_strand_id
1 'polypeptide(L)'
;LLWPDEIRDPDFPALDGKVEVKPAELKMAGQVVDSMAGEFHPEQYTDTYTAHLRELIEAKLAGGQGFTAVEKPTALDDTDDVSDLLAKLEASVRRRREQSAAKTPAKKARARKAPAKN
;
A
#
# COMPACT_ATOMS: atom_id res chain seq x y z
N LEU A 1 28.91 -9.23 24.65
CA LEU A 1 29.77 -8.04 24.88
C LEU A 1 29.55 -7.10 23.71
N LEU A 2 29.38 -5.81 23.94
CA LEU A 2 29.27 -4.80 22.88
C LEU A 2 30.64 -4.13 22.75
N TRP A 3 31.18 -4.05 21.53
CA TRP A 3 32.44 -3.36 21.27
C TRP A 3 32.19 -1.86 21.04
N PRO A 4 33.02 -0.95 21.61
CA PRO A 4 32.78 0.48 21.51
C PRO A 4 32.73 1.02 20.08
N ASP A 5 33.44 0.40 19.15
CA ASP A 5 33.50 0.80 17.73
C ASP A 5 32.29 0.32 16.90
N GLU A 6 31.54 -0.68 17.38
CA GLU A 6 30.31 -1.15 16.73
C GLU A 6 29.07 -0.36 17.21
N ILE A 7 29.18 0.39 18.30
CA ILE A 7 28.12 1.27 18.79
C ILE A 7 28.24 2.62 18.08
N ARG A 8 27.20 2.99 17.32
CA ARG A 8 27.10 4.31 16.70
C ARG A 8 26.28 5.25 17.58
N ASP A 9 26.77 6.47 17.77
CA ASP A 9 25.98 7.53 18.40
C ASP A 9 24.78 7.90 17.52
N PRO A 10 23.55 7.94 18.08
CA PRO A 10 22.36 8.30 17.33
C PRO A 10 22.27 9.82 17.12
N ASP A 11 23.07 10.35 16.19
CA ASP A 11 23.06 11.75 15.76
C ASP A 11 21.93 12.01 14.74
N PHE A 12 20.70 12.05 15.25
CA PHE A 12 19.51 12.35 14.47
C PHE A 12 18.88 13.64 14.97
N PRO A 13 18.84 14.72 14.17
CA PRO A 13 18.22 16.00 14.57
C PRO A 13 16.76 15.89 15.01
N ALA A 14 16.06 14.84 14.58
CA ALA A 14 14.68 14.56 14.99
C ALA A 14 14.54 14.17 16.47
N LEU A 15 15.64 13.77 17.13
CA LEU A 15 15.66 13.36 18.54
C LEU A 15 15.92 14.52 19.50
N ASP A 16 16.33 15.69 19.00
CA ASP A 16 16.62 16.88 19.82
C ASP A 16 15.34 17.51 20.40
N GLY A 17 14.19 17.25 19.79
CA GLY A 17 12.89 17.74 20.22
C GLY A 17 12.21 16.81 21.22
N LYS A 18 11.55 17.37 22.25
CA LYS A 18 10.61 16.61 23.08
C LYS A 18 9.32 16.36 22.29
N VAL A 19 8.99 15.09 22.08
CA VAL A 19 7.72 14.66 21.48
C VAL A 19 6.75 14.24 22.60
N GLU A 20 5.60 14.90 22.67
CA GLU A 20 4.50 14.48 23.54
C GLU A 20 3.51 13.61 22.75
N VAL A 21 3.27 12.39 23.23
CA VAL A 21 2.32 11.45 22.61
C VAL A 21 1.06 11.38 23.47
N LYS A 22 -0.11 11.62 22.88
CA LYS A 22 -1.37 11.55 23.64
C LYS A 22 -1.77 10.08 23.89
N PRO A 23 -2.36 9.77 25.06
CA PRO A 23 -2.77 8.39 25.37
C PRO A 23 -3.74 7.76 24.35
N ALA A 24 -4.62 8.57 23.76
CA ALA A 24 -5.57 8.09 22.74
C ALA A 24 -4.87 7.69 21.43
N GLU A 25 -3.85 8.44 21.02
CA GLU A 25 -3.06 8.17 19.81
C GLU A 25 -2.22 6.90 19.99
N LEU A 26 -1.60 6.74 21.17
CA LEU A 26 -0.83 5.54 21.51
C LEU A 26 -1.71 4.29 21.54
N LYS A 27 -2.93 4.40 22.09
CA LYS A 27 -3.91 3.31 22.09
C LYS A 27 -4.32 2.92 20.66
N MET A 28 -4.61 3.90 19.81
CA MET A 28 -4.97 3.65 18.42
C MET A 28 -3.83 2.98 17.64
N ALA A 29 -2.59 3.46 17.82
CA ALA A 29 -1.41 2.86 17.19
C ALA A 29 -1.20 1.40 17.64
N GLY A 30 -1.36 1.13 18.94
CA GLY A 30 -1.30 -0.24 19.48
C GLY A 30 -2.31 -1.18 18.82
N GLN A 31 -3.56 -0.74 18.64
CA GLN A 31 -4.59 -1.55 17.97
C GLN A 31 -4.23 -1.91 16.53
N VAL A 32 -3.56 -1.00 15.80
CA VAL A 32 -3.09 -1.28 14.44
C VAL A 32 -1.99 -2.34 14.47
N VAL A 33 -1.00 -2.19 15.36
CA VAL A 33 0.07 -3.18 15.52
C VAL A 33 -0.49 -4.55 15.89
N ASP A 34 -1.41 -4.61 16.86
CA ASP A 34 -2.05 -5.85 17.28
C ASP A 34 -2.84 -6.52 16.15
N SER A 35 -3.47 -5.74 15.27
CA SER A 35 -4.19 -6.28 14.11
C SER A 35 -3.28 -6.88 13.04
N MET A 36 -2.00 -6.51 13.03
CA MET A 36 -0.97 -7.00 12.10
C MET A 36 0.00 -7.98 12.76
N ALA A 37 -0.09 -8.16 14.07
CA ALA A 37 0.77 -9.05 14.83
C ALA A 37 0.43 -10.52 14.55
N GLY A 38 1.44 -11.37 14.59
CA GLY A 38 1.32 -12.81 14.43
C GLY A 38 2.50 -13.52 15.08
N GLU A 39 2.44 -14.85 15.13
CA GLU A 39 3.56 -15.65 15.63
C GLU A 39 4.76 -15.55 14.69
N PHE A 40 5.94 -15.31 15.25
CA PHE A 40 7.17 -15.25 14.48
C PHE A 40 7.76 -16.64 14.32
N HIS A 41 7.75 -17.12 13.09
CA HIS A 41 8.27 -18.41 12.65
C HIS A 41 9.54 -18.22 11.82
N PRO A 42 10.74 -18.27 12.42
CA PRO A 42 12.00 -17.99 11.71
C PRO A 42 12.24 -18.91 10.51
N GLU A 43 11.71 -20.14 10.55
CA GLU A 43 11.79 -21.14 9.49
C GLU A 43 11.07 -20.73 8.20
N GLN A 44 10.15 -19.76 8.25
CA GLN A 44 9.46 -19.25 7.06
C GLN A 44 10.35 -18.29 6.24
N TYR A 45 11.49 -17.87 6.80
CA TYR A 45 12.40 -16.93 6.16
C TYR A 45 13.67 -17.67 5.73
N THR A 46 14.10 -17.41 4.49
CA THR A 46 15.31 -18.01 3.93
C THR A 46 16.22 -16.93 3.37
N ASP A 47 17.53 -17.18 3.46
CA ASP A 47 18.55 -16.33 2.86
C ASP A 47 18.57 -16.55 1.34
N THR A 48 17.89 -15.66 0.64
CA THR A 48 17.78 -15.66 -0.83
C THR A 48 19.13 -15.41 -1.49
N TYR A 49 20.03 -14.64 -0.88
CA TYR A 49 21.35 -14.41 -1.43
C TYR A 49 22.16 -15.71 -1.46
N THR A 50 22.22 -16.43 -0.34
CA THR A 50 22.95 -17.70 -0.27
C THR A 50 22.29 -18.76 -1.18
N ALA A 51 20.95 -18.77 -1.28
CA ALA A 51 20.25 -19.65 -2.21
C ALA A 51 20.64 -19.37 -3.67
N HIS A 52 20.55 -18.12 -4.12
CA HIS A 52 20.92 -17.73 -5.48
C HIS A 52 22.41 -17.97 -5.75
N LEU A 53 23.29 -17.71 -4.79
CA LEU A 53 24.72 -17.95 -4.96
C LEU A 53 25.03 -19.43 -5.23
N ARG A 54 24.35 -20.35 -4.55
CA ARG A 54 24.50 -21.79 -4.81
C ARG A 54 24.07 -22.16 -6.21
N GLU A 55 22.93 -21.63 -6.68
CA GLU A 55 22.45 -21.83 -8.04
C GLU A 55 23.47 -21.36 -9.10
N LEU A 56 24.08 -20.19 -8.89
CA LEU A 56 25.12 -19.67 -9.80
C LEU A 56 26.37 -20.56 -9.81
N ILE A 57 26.77 -21.09 -8.65
CA ILE A 57 27.90 -22.01 -8.53
C ILE A 57 27.62 -23.31 -9.28
N GLU A 58 26.43 -23.90 -9.09
CA GLU A 58 26.01 -25.13 -9.78
C GLU A 58 25.94 -24.94 -11.29
N ALA A 59 25.35 -23.83 -11.76
CA ALA A 59 25.28 -23.49 -13.18
C ALA A 59 26.69 -23.37 -13.80
N LYS A 60 27.63 -22.77 -13.06
CA LYS A 60 29.02 -22.64 -13.49
C LYS A 60 29.75 -23.98 -13.52
N LEU A 61 29.52 -24.85 -12.53
CA LEU A 61 30.08 -26.21 -12.48
C LEU A 61 29.55 -27.08 -13.61
N ALA A 62 28.29 -26.93 -13.98
CA ALA A 62 27.64 -27.63 -15.09
C ALA A 62 28.09 -27.14 -16.49
N GLY A 63 29.00 -26.16 -16.56
CA GLY A 63 29.52 -25.61 -17.81
C GLY A 63 28.67 -24.52 -18.44
N GLY A 64 27.64 -24.02 -17.74
CA GLY A 64 26.85 -22.87 -18.16
C GLY A 64 27.52 -21.52 -17.84
N GLN A 65 27.10 -20.46 -18.52
CA GLN A 65 27.44 -19.09 -18.10
C GLN A 65 26.62 -18.77 -16.85
N GLY A 66 27.28 -18.49 -15.72
CA GLY A 66 26.65 -18.26 -14.41
C GLY A 66 25.89 -16.93 -14.29
N PHE A 67 25.21 -16.48 -15.34
CA PHE A 67 24.30 -15.35 -15.34
C PHE A 67 23.16 -15.65 -16.32
N THR A 68 21.92 -15.73 -15.83
CA THR A 68 20.77 -15.47 -16.71
C THR A 68 20.79 -13.99 -17.03
N ALA A 69 20.78 -13.64 -18.32
CA ALA A 69 20.69 -12.25 -18.76
C ALA A 69 19.51 -11.60 -18.03
N VAL A 70 19.73 -10.46 -17.39
CA VAL A 70 18.71 -9.64 -16.73
C VAL A 70 17.48 -9.66 -17.61
N GLU A 71 16.35 -10.19 -17.11
CA GLU A 71 15.08 -10.11 -17.82
C GLU A 71 14.83 -8.62 -18.06
N LYS A 72 15.07 -8.20 -19.30
CA LYS A 72 14.67 -6.88 -19.77
C LYS A 72 13.16 -6.82 -19.51
N PRO A 73 12.63 -5.77 -18.87
CA PRO A 73 11.20 -5.65 -18.68
C PRO A 73 10.54 -5.93 -20.03
N THR A 74 9.68 -6.95 -20.08
CA THR A 74 8.84 -7.18 -21.23
C THR A 74 8.13 -5.85 -21.45
N ALA A 75 8.41 -5.20 -22.57
CA ALA A 75 7.59 -4.09 -22.99
C ALA A 75 6.17 -4.64 -22.95
N LEU A 76 5.32 -4.08 -22.10
CA LEU A 76 3.91 -4.45 -22.09
C LEU A 76 3.46 -4.23 -23.53
N ASP A 77 3.20 -5.33 -24.24
CA ASP A 77 2.53 -5.22 -25.52
C ASP A 77 1.27 -4.38 -25.24
N ASP A 78 1.03 -3.35 -26.04
CA ASP A 78 -0.17 -2.53 -25.98
C ASP A 78 -1.36 -3.42 -26.32
N THR A 79 -1.75 -4.29 -25.40
CA THR A 79 -2.75 -5.31 -25.63
C THR A 79 -4.13 -4.66 -25.63
N ASP A 80 -4.98 -5.12 -26.55
CA ASP A 80 -6.39 -4.72 -26.70
C ASP A 80 -7.20 -4.76 -25.38
N ASP A 81 -6.71 -5.49 -24.37
CA ASP A 81 -7.32 -5.64 -23.05
C ASP A 81 -7.34 -4.32 -22.25
N VAL A 82 -6.31 -3.48 -22.38
CA VAL A 82 -6.27 -2.16 -21.72
C VAL A 82 -7.30 -1.21 -22.34
N SER A 83 -7.47 -1.27 -23.66
CA SER A 83 -8.44 -0.48 -24.41
C SER A 83 -9.89 -0.82 -24.03
N ASP A 84 -10.20 -2.11 -23.88
CA ASP A 84 -11.53 -2.58 -23.44
C ASP A 84 -11.81 -2.19 -21.97
N LEU A 85 -10.81 -2.27 -21.09
CA LEU A 85 -10.94 -1.80 -19.70
C LEU A 85 -11.27 -0.31 -19.63
N LEU A 86 -10.59 0.52 -20.43
CA LEU A 86 -10.83 1.95 -20.50
C LEU A 86 -12.23 2.27 -21.06
N ALA A 87 -12.67 1.56 -22.10
CA ALA A 87 -14.01 1.70 -22.66
C ALA A 87 -15.11 1.33 -21.64
N LYS A 88 -14.91 0.23 -20.89
CA LYS A 88 -15.82 -0.20 -19.81
C LYS A 88 -15.88 0.82 -18.67
N LEU A 89 -14.74 1.42 -18.30
CA LEU A 89 -14.68 2.46 -17.28
C LEU A 89 -15.45 3.72 -17.72
N GLU A 90 -15.24 4.17 -18.96
CA GLU A 90 -15.96 5.33 -19.50
C GLU A 90 -17.49 5.09 -19.49
N ALA A 91 -17.93 3.91 -19.91
CA ALA A 91 -19.34 3.52 -19.88
C ALA A 91 -19.92 3.47 -18.45
N SER A 92 -19.11 3.10 -17.45
CA SER A 92 -19.51 3.12 -16.03
C SER A 92 -19.69 4.55 -15.51
N VAL A 93 -18.78 5.46 -15.87
CA VAL A 93 -18.85 6.89 -15.48
C VAL A 93 -20.04 7.58 -16.14
N ARG A 94 -20.28 7.35 -17.44
CA ARG A 94 -21.43 7.91 -18.16
C ARG A 94 -22.76 7.48 -17.54
N ARG A 95 -22.95 6.17 -17.28
CA ARG A 95 -24.13 5.65 -16.58
C ARG A 95 -24.34 6.29 -15.21
N ARG A 96 -23.27 6.48 -14.44
CA ARG A 96 -23.34 7.14 -13.12
C ARG A 96 -23.76 8.61 -13.25
N ARG A 97 -23.25 9.34 -14.26
CA ARG A 97 -23.63 10.74 -14.53
C ARG A 97 -25.10 10.85 -14.95
N GLU A 98 -25.58 9.98 -15.82
CA GLU A 98 -27.00 9.95 -16.25
C GLU A 98 -27.95 9.65 -15.09
N GLN A 99 -27.59 8.68 -14.23
CA GLN A 99 -28.36 8.38 -13.01
C GLN A 99 -28.36 9.53 -12.00
N SER A 100 -27.31 10.34 -11.97
CA SER A 100 -27.25 11.55 -11.12
C SER A 100 -28.06 12.72 -11.69
N ALA A 101 -28.20 12.83 -13.02
CA ALA A 101 -28.99 13.87 -13.68
C ALA A 101 -30.51 13.65 -13.57
N ALA A 102 -30.96 12.39 -13.45
CA ALA A 102 -32.38 12.04 -13.29
C ALA A 102 -32.95 12.28 -11.87
N LYS A 103 -32.13 12.72 -10.90
CA LYS A 103 -32.57 13.06 -9.54
C LYS A 103 -32.44 14.57 -9.27
N THR A 104 -33.16 15.39 -10.01
CA THR A 104 -33.40 16.78 -9.59
C THR A 104 -34.50 16.79 -8.52
N PRO A 105 -34.28 17.34 -7.31
CA PRO A 105 -35.35 17.50 -6.34
C PRO A 105 -36.24 18.65 -6.79
N ALA A 106 -37.50 18.36 -7.11
CA ALA A 106 -38.51 19.39 -7.35
C ALA A 106 -38.74 20.19 -6.06
N LYS A 107 -38.15 21.38 -5.98
CA LYS A 107 -38.63 22.48 -5.11
C LYS A 107 -40.12 22.71 -5.41
N LYS A 108 -41.01 22.38 -4.47
CA LYS A 108 -42.32 23.02 -4.35
C LYS A 108 -42.37 23.84 -3.07
N ALA A 109 -42.81 25.07 -3.26
CA ALA A 109 -42.74 26.17 -2.33
C ALA A 109 -43.87 26.13 -1.28
N ARG A 110 -43.51 26.51 -0.05
CA ARG A 110 -44.17 27.53 0.79
C ARG A 110 -45.72 27.54 0.83
N ALA A 111 -46.29 27.09 1.94
CA ALA A 111 -47.54 27.63 2.47
C ALA A 111 -47.34 28.05 3.93
N ARG A 112 -47.45 29.35 4.18
CA ARG A 112 -47.47 30.00 5.49
C ARG A 112 -48.72 29.56 6.27
N LYS A 113 -48.59 29.31 7.57
CA LYS A 113 -49.53 29.77 8.62
C LYS A 113 -48.88 29.58 10.00
N ALA A 114 -48.79 30.66 10.76
CA ALA A 114 -48.50 30.70 12.20
C ALA A 114 -49.81 31.01 12.96
N PRO A 115 -49.82 31.14 14.30
CA PRO A 115 -49.47 30.17 15.35
C PRO A 115 -50.69 29.92 16.29
N ALA A 116 -50.63 28.93 17.19
CA ALA A 116 -51.56 28.84 18.32
C ALA A 116 -50.90 28.25 19.58
N LYS A 117 -51.34 28.80 20.71
CA LYS A 117 -50.87 28.73 22.08
C LYS A 117 -51.30 27.43 22.78
N ASN A 118 -50.45 26.89 23.65
CA ASN A 118 -50.75 26.51 25.05
C ASN A 118 -49.50 25.94 25.72
#